data_AF-A0A7J7M3H6-F1
#
_entry.id   AF-A0A7J7M3H6-F1
#
_cell.length_a   1.000
_cell.length_b   1.000
_cell.length_c   1.000
_cell.angle_alpha   90.00
_cell.angle_beta   90.00
_cell.angle_gamma   90.00
#
_symmetry.space_group_name_H-M   'P 1'
#
loop_
_entity.id
_entity.type
_entity.pdbx_description
1 polymer ?
#
loop_
_entity_poly.entity_id
_entity_poly.type
_entity_poly.pdbx_seq_one_letter_code
_entity_poly.pdbx_strand_id
1 'polypeptide(L)'
;MSCIERLDTTLRLLDSDDNFEDPNSDKQIFNKDYDNAVKHLEIALFSSQPVLAALHPMIQLLLSKLLVLGDQATEALEKLEKLCCSSSELLLLGLKVILLKCFGDKDSIELSTHYEDILKKDPTCSHSLTRLIILHSNGAYGLAALIEMIALHLDASYGAWDIWRELASCFVKLLPRCEDQMPVCGNASSGDSLESLGEILRAFRNEGSRKSWKLRLIWWSTRHFSANVRTSEIKSGDLLLLTFKAACASHLYGPAFEYSASVYNYLEKKKSLDRISFLQGHIENSINFFDNMNKLWM
;
A
#
# COMPACT_ATOMS: atom_id res chain seq x y z
N MET A 1 -10.21 -10.63 9.92
CA MET A 1 -8.76 -10.85 9.91
C MET A 1 -8.44 -11.73 8.72
N SER A 2 -7.76 -11.21 7.72
CA SER A 2 -7.48 -11.97 6.49
C SER A 2 -6.48 -13.09 6.79
N CYS A 3 -6.44 -14.15 5.98
CA CYS A 3 -5.45 -15.22 6.14
C CYS A 3 -4.00 -14.69 6.07
N ILE A 4 -3.79 -13.58 5.36
CA ILE A 4 -2.48 -12.90 5.22
C ILE A 4 -2.07 -12.23 6.54
N GLU A 5 -3.00 -11.61 7.27
CA GLU A 5 -2.71 -11.01 8.59
C GLU A 5 -2.28 -12.05 9.63
N ARG A 6 -2.84 -13.27 9.55
CA ARG A 6 -2.46 -14.39 10.45
C ARG A 6 -1.05 -14.91 10.14
N LEU A 7 -0.66 -14.91 8.87
CA LEU A 7 0.69 -15.29 8.44
C LEU A 7 1.74 -14.24 8.83
N ASP A 8 1.46 -12.94 8.70
CA ASP A 8 2.38 -11.86 9.14
C ASP A 8 2.57 -11.85 10.66
N THR A 9 1.51 -12.11 11.43
CA THR A 9 1.59 -12.23 12.91
C THR A 9 2.51 -13.37 13.33
N THR A 10 2.46 -14.48 12.60
CA THR A 10 3.31 -15.64 12.83
C THR A 10 4.78 -15.34 12.54
N LEU A 11 5.08 -14.50 11.55
CA LEU A 11 6.44 -14.07 11.22
C LEU A 11 7.02 -13.10 12.24
N ARG A 12 6.20 -12.22 12.84
CA ARG A 12 6.65 -11.32 13.92
C ARG A 12 7.08 -12.07 15.18
N LEU A 13 6.54 -13.26 15.42
CA LEU A 13 6.96 -14.15 16.50
C LEU A 13 8.28 -14.86 16.20
N LEU A 14 8.74 -14.86 14.94
CA LEU A 14 9.99 -15.47 14.52
C LEU A 14 11.14 -14.46 14.39
N ASP A 15 10.85 -13.15 14.52
CA ASP A 15 11.81 -12.02 14.52
C ASP A 15 12.32 -11.70 15.93
N SER A 16 11.89 -12.43 16.98
CA SER A 16 12.46 -12.30 18.32
C SER A 16 13.77 -13.07 18.40
N ASP A 17 14.88 -12.33 18.45
CA ASP A 17 16.24 -12.81 18.72
C ASP A 17 16.31 -13.62 20.03
N ASP A 18 16.00 -14.90 19.96
CA ASP A 18 16.46 -15.86 20.96
C ASP A 18 17.65 -16.62 20.39
N ASN A 19 18.82 -16.37 21.00
CA ASN A 19 20.09 -17.03 20.72
C ASN A 19 19.95 -18.56 20.66
N PHE A 20 20.22 -19.16 19.49
CA PHE A 20 20.43 -20.59 19.37
C PHE A 20 21.93 -20.88 19.22
N GLU A 21 22.49 -21.59 20.21
CA GLU A 21 23.88 -22.09 20.23
C GLU A 21 24.11 -23.27 19.24
N ASP A 22 25.40 -23.47 18.90
CA ASP A 22 26.15 -24.36 17.96
C ASP A 22 25.48 -25.64 17.32
N PRO A 23 25.72 -25.97 16.01
CA PRO A 23 24.64 -26.45 15.13
C PRO A 23 24.85 -27.76 14.32
N ASN A 24 25.53 -28.82 14.78
CA ASN A 24 25.87 -29.96 13.87
C ASN A 24 25.27 -31.35 14.16
N SER A 25 24.84 -31.68 15.38
CA SER A 25 24.09 -32.93 15.65
C SER A 25 22.58 -32.77 15.43
N ASP A 26 22.09 -31.55 15.62
CA ASP A 26 20.65 -31.29 15.74
C ASP A 26 19.99 -31.04 14.37
N LYS A 27 20.78 -30.75 13.33
CA LYS A 27 20.28 -30.59 11.95
C LYS A 27 19.70 -31.88 11.37
N GLN A 28 20.26 -33.05 11.69
CA GLN A 28 19.75 -34.33 11.16
C GLN A 28 18.43 -34.75 11.80
N ILE A 29 18.29 -34.55 13.12
CA ILE A 29 17.07 -34.87 13.85
C ILE A 29 15.96 -33.88 13.46
N PHE A 30 16.29 -32.58 13.41
CA PHE A 30 15.39 -31.54 12.91
C PHE A 30 14.91 -31.83 11.49
N ASN A 31 15.79 -32.25 10.57
CA ASN A 31 15.39 -32.60 9.20
C ASN A 31 14.46 -33.82 9.13
N LYS A 32 14.71 -34.86 9.95
CA LYS A 32 13.88 -36.06 9.95
C LYS A 32 12.48 -35.81 10.52
N ASP A 33 12.39 -35.05 11.60
CA ASP A 33 11.11 -34.70 12.22
C ASP A 33 10.33 -33.71 11.36
N TYR A 34 11.04 -32.79 10.70
CA TYR A 34 10.49 -31.92 9.68
C TYR A 34 9.88 -32.72 8.52
N ASP A 35 10.64 -33.64 7.91
CA ASP A 35 10.17 -34.38 6.73
C ASP A 35 8.96 -35.26 7.06
N ASN A 36 8.91 -35.81 8.27
CA ASN A 36 7.75 -36.52 8.79
C ASN A 36 6.55 -35.58 8.97
N ALA A 37 6.74 -34.40 9.54
CA ALA A 37 5.68 -33.42 9.73
C ALA A 37 5.11 -32.95 8.38
N VAL A 38 5.95 -32.62 7.39
CA VAL A 38 5.51 -32.28 6.02
C VAL A 38 4.67 -33.41 5.45
N LYS A 39 5.16 -34.65 5.50
CA LYS A 39 4.46 -35.81 4.95
C LYS A 39 3.07 -35.99 5.57
N HIS A 40 2.94 -35.83 6.89
CA HIS A 40 1.65 -35.95 7.57
C HIS A 40 0.68 -34.81 7.19
N LEU A 41 1.20 -33.60 7.03
CA LEU A 41 0.40 -32.43 6.65
C LEU A 41 -0.01 -32.50 5.16
N GLU A 42 0.83 -33.01 4.27
CA GLU A 42 0.50 -33.30 2.88
C GLU A 42 -0.62 -34.34 2.79
N ILE A 43 -0.52 -35.44 3.54
CA ILE A 43 -1.58 -36.46 3.61
C ILE A 43 -2.89 -35.85 4.10
N ALA A 44 -2.86 -34.97 5.10
CA ALA A 44 -4.06 -34.30 5.60
C ALA A 44 -4.68 -33.34 4.57
N LEU A 45 -3.83 -32.59 3.85
CA LEU A 45 -4.27 -31.62 2.85
C LEU A 45 -4.83 -32.28 1.58
N PHE A 46 -4.26 -33.42 1.16
CA PHE A 46 -4.69 -34.16 -0.03
C PHE A 46 -5.59 -35.37 0.27
N SER A 47 -6.10 -35.47 1.50
CA SER A 47 -7.09 -36.49 1.84
C SER A 47 -8.41 -36.27 1.11
N SER A 48 -9.29 -37.28 1.12
CA SER A 48 -10.64 -37.22 0.54
C SER A 48 -11.52 -36.11 1.12
N GLN A 49 -11.15 -35.54 2.27
CA GLN A 49 -11.76 -34.36 2.86
C GLN A 49 -10.66 -33.36 3.26
N PRO A 50 -10.19 -32.51 2.33
CA PRO A 50 -9.06 -31.61 2.54
C PRO A 50 -9.24 -30.74 3.78
N VAL A 51 -8.32 -30.87 4.74
CA VAL A 51 -8.34 -30.04 5.95
C VAL A 51 -7.52 -28.78 5.68
N LEU A 52 -8.16 -27.70 5.23
CA LEU A 52 -7.52 -26.40 5.02
C LEU A 52 -6.79 -25.88 6.28
N ALA A 53 -7.18 -26.35 7.47
CA ALA A 53 -6.48 -26.05 8.72
C ALA A 53 -5.05 -26.64 8.79
N ALA A 54 -4.72 -27.67 7.98
CA ALA A 54 -3.37 -28.22 7.86
C ALA A 54 -2.43 -27.32 7.05
N LEU A 55 -2.97 -26.36 6.28
CA LEU A 55 -2.19 -25.45 5.45
C LEU A 55 -1.32 -24.50 6.32
N HIS A 56 -1.87 -24.02 7.43
CA HIS A 56 -1.17 -23.08 8.32
C HIS A 56 0.10 -23.68 8.96
N PRO A 57 0.04 -24.84 9.66
CA PRO A 57 1.24 -25.49 10.19
C PRO A 57 2.20 -25.92 9.07
N MET A 58 1.72 -26.25 7.87
CA MET A 58 2.59 -26.61 6.75
C MET A 58 3.38 -25.42 6.22
N ILE A 59 2.73 -24.26 6.08
CA ILE A 59 3.39 -23.00 5.75
C ILE A 59 4.41 -22.62 6.83
N GLN A 60 4.04 -22.71 8.11
CA GLN A 60 4.92 -22.40 9.23
C GLN A 60 6.17 -23.29 9.23
N LEU A 61 5.97 -24.58 9.02
CA LEU A 61 7.06 -25.54 8.97
C LEU A 61 7.99 -25.22 7.78
N LEU A 62 7.45 -25.06 6.57
CA LEU A 62 8.21 -24.71 5.36
C LEU A 62 9.03 -23.42 5.53
N LEU A 63 8.43 -22.36 6.11
CA LEU A 63 9.12 -21.11 6.42
C LEU A 63 10.25 -21.32 7.44
N SER A 64 10.03 -22.13 8.48
CA SER A 64 11.05 -22.41 9.48
C SER A 64 12.26 -23.16 8.91
N LYS A 65 12.04 -24.14 8.00
CA LYS A 65 13.14 -24.84 7.31
C LYS A 65 13.92 -23.94 6.38
N LEU A 66 13.22 -23.06 5.67
CA LEU A 66 13.83 -22.04 4.82
C LEU A 66 14.76 -21.13 5.65
N LEU A 67 14.29 -20.67 6.82
CA LEU A 67 15.06 -19.80 7.72
C LEU A 67 16.30 -20.49 8.32
N VAL A 68 16.20 -21.78 8.64
CA VAL A 68 17.25 -22.56 9.32
C VAL A 68 18.31 -23.11 8.35
N LEU A 69 17.96 -23.40 7.09
CA LEU A 69 18.84 -24.16 6.20
C LEU A 69 19.45 -23.35 5.05
N GLY A 70 18.97 -22.14 4.74
CA GLY A 70 19.60 -21.18 3.83
C GLY A 70 19.76 -21.57 2.35
N ASP A 71 19.93 -22.86 2.03
CA ASP A 71 20.31 -23.38 0.70
C ASP A 71 19.21 -24.25 0.06
N GLN A 72 18.11 -24.52 0.80
CA GLN A 72 16.96 -25.33 0.33
C GLN A 72 15.72 -24.50 0.01
N ALA A 73 15.89 -23.19 -0.17
CA ALA A 73 14.79 -22.25 -0.44
C ALA A 73 13.98 -22.58 -1.70
N THR A 74 14.67 -23.04 -2.74
CA THR A 74 14.10 -23.38 -4.05
C THR A 74 13.20 -24.61 -4.00
N GLU A 75 13.58 -25.65 -3.24
CA GLU A 75 12.78 -26.89 -3.09
C GLU A 75 11.49 -26.63 -2.30
N ALA A 76 11.58 -25.82 -1.24
CA ALA A 76 10.42 -25.44 -0.45
C ALA A 76 9.47 -24.51 -1.23
N LEU A 77 10.01 -23.62 -2.08
CA LEU A 77 9.23 -22.81 -3.01
C LEU A 77 8.49 -23.68 -4.04
N GLU A 78 9.17 -24.62 -4.71
CA GLU A 78 8.57 -25.51 -5.71
C GLU A 78 7.46 -26.39 -5.08
N LYS A 79 7.69 -26.91 -3.87
CA LYS A 79 6.67 -27.63 -3.11
C LYS A 79 5.47 -26.73 -2.80
N LEU A 80 5.70 -25.51 -2.35
CA LEU A 80 4.63 -24.56 -1.98
C LEU A 80 3.82 -24.12 -3.21
N GLU A 81 4.46 -23.89 -4.36
CA GLU A 81 3.77 -23.61 -5.62
C GLU A 81 2.85 -24.76 -6.04
N LYS A 82 3.34 -26.00 -5.97
CA LYS A 82 2.56 -27.20 -6.31
C LYS A 82 1.35 -27.43 -5.41
N LEU A 83 1.46 -27.10 -4.12
CA LEU A 83 0.38 -27.20 -3.13
C LEU A 83 -0.72 -26.17 -3.40
N CYS A 84 -0.32 -24.94 -3.75
CA CYS A 84 -1.22 -23.82 -3.92
C CYS A 84 -1.99 -23.79 -5.25
N CYS A 85 -1.61 -24.60 -6.24
CA CYS A 85 -2.37 -24.80 -7.48
C CYS A 85 -3.83 -25.28 -7.26
N SER A 86 -4.21 -25.65 -6.03
CA SER A 86 -5.50 -26.28 -5.72
C SER A 86 -6.47 -25.45 -4.86
N SER A 87 -6.04 -24.38 -4.16
CA SER A 87 -6.86 -23.91 -3.01
C SER A 87 -6.98 -22.42 -2.67
N SER A 88 -6.20 -21.47 -3.22
CA SER A 88 -6.55 -20.03 -3.26
C SER A 88 -5.39 -19.21 -3.84
N GLU A 89 -5.65 -18.52 -4.94
CA GLU A 89 -4.66 -17.68 -5.64
C GLU A 89 -4.10 -16.54 -4.75
N LEU A 90 -4.89 -16.05 -3.79
CA LEU A 90 -4.47 -14.99 -2.84
C LEU A 90 -3.52 -15.50 -1.76
N LEU A 91 -3.68 -16.75 -1.31
CA LEU A 91 -2.76 -17.37 -0.34
C LEU A 91 -1.40 -17.61 -0.98
N LEU A 92 -1.38 -18.10 -2.22
CA LEU A 92 -0.15 -18.29 -2.99
C LEU A 92 0.60 -16.96 -3.15
N LEU A 93 -0.11 -15.89 -3.49
CA LEU A 93 0.51 -14.59 -3.70
C LEU A 93 1.11 -14.03 -2.40
N GLY A 94 0.39 -14.15 -1.28
CA GLY A 94 0.89 -13.74 0.04
C GLY A 94 2.13 -14.54 0.48
N LEU A 95 2.17 -15.84 0.19
CA LEU A 95 3.33 -16.69 0.51
C LEU A 95 4.54 -16.36 -0.35
N LYS A 96 4.35 -16.14 -1.66
CA LYS A 96 5.42 -15.68 -2.55
C LYS A 96 6.05 -14.38 -2.06
N VAL A 97 5.23 -13.42 -1.66
CA VAL A 97 5.69 -12.15 -1.07
C VAL A 97 6.56 -12.36 0.17
N ILE A 98 6.11 -13.22 1.09
CA ILE A 98 6.84 -13.53 2.33
C ILE A 98 8.20 -14.15 1.97
N LEU A 99 8.20 -15.11 1.05
CA LEU A 99 9.42 -15.83 0.66
C LEU A 99 10.41 -14.92 -0.08
N LEU A 100 9.92 -14.08 -1.00
CA LEU A 100 10.75 -13.07 -1.67
C LEU A 100 11.34 -12.07 -0.67
N LYS A 101 10.59 -11.69 0.37
CA LYS A 101 11.10 -10.81 1.42
C LYS A 101 12.20 -11.46 2.26
N CYS A 102 12.07 -12.75 2.55
CA CYS A 102 12.98 -13.47 3.44
C CYS A 102 14.21 -14.06 2.71
N PHE A 103 14.09 -14.41 1.42
CA PHE A 103 15.08 -15.22 0.70
C PHE A 103 15.41 -14.72 -0.71
N GLY A 104 14.63 -13.80 -1.26
CA GLY A 104 15.00 -13.15 -2.51
C GLY A 104 16.17 -12.21 -2.27
N ASP A 105 17.12 -12.17 -3.22
CA ASP A 105 17.90 -10.95 -3.40
C ASP A 105 16.90 -9.80 -3.54
N LYS A 106 17.19 -8.64 -2.97
CA LYS A 106 16.25 -7.51 -2.74
C LYS A 106 15.67 -6.89 -4.02
N ASP A 107 15.04 -7.68 -4.89
CA ASP A 107 14.39 -7.18 -6.10
C ASP A 107 13.05 -6.57 -5.71
N SER A 108 13.14 -5.30 -5.34
CA SER A 108 12.00 -4.44 -5.01
C SER A 108 10.94 -4.38 -6.12
N ILE A 109 11.31 -4.69 -7.37
CA ILE A 109 10.39 -4.68 -8.52
C ILE A 109 9.47 -5.91 -8.45
N GLU A 110 10.03 -7.09 -8.17
CA GLU A 110 9.22 -8.31 -8.06
C GLU A 110 8.28 -8.25 -6.84
N LEU A 111 8.77 -7.74 -5.71
CA LEU A 111 7.96 -7.56 -4.49
C LEU A 111 6.81 -6.57 -4.70
N SER A 112 7.07 -5.41 -5.31
CA SER A 112 6.02 -4.41 -5.56
C SER A 112 4.93 -4.96 -6.49
N THR A 113 5.31 -5.69 -7.53
CA THR A 113 4.36 -6.34 -8.46
C THR A 113 3.42 -7.29 -7.72
N HIS A 114 3.93 -8.12 -6.81
CA HIS A 114 3.09 -9.03 -6.04
C HIS A 114 2.12 -8.28 -5.10
N TYR A 115 2.58 -7.24 -4.40
CA TYR A 115 1.68 -6.47 -3.54
C TYR A 115 0.58 -5.76 -4.35
N GLU A 116 0.89 -5.25 -5.54
CA GLU A 116 -0.11 -4.71 -6.46
C GLU A 116 -1.13 -5.76 -6.86
N ASP A 117 -0.70 -6.96 -7.20
CA ASP A 117 -1.59 -8.04 -7.65
C ASP A 117 -2.52 -8.52 -6.52
N ILE A 118 -2.06 -8.54 -5.26
CA ILE A 118 -2.95 -8.74 -4.12
C ILE A 118 -3.97 -7.61 -4.06
N LEU A 119 -3.56 -6.34 -4.15
CA LEU A 119 -4.50 -5.21 -4.05
C LEU A 119 -5.49 -5.13 -5.21
N LYS A 120 -5.08 -5.50 -6.42
CA LYS A 120 -5.97 -5.58 -7.59
C LYS A 120 -7.06 -6.64 -7.40
N LYS A 121 -6.76 -7.73 -6.70
CA LYS A 121 -7.71 -8.81 -6.39
C LYS A 121 -8.53 -8.55 -5.13
N ASP A 122 -7.90 -8.02 -4.09
CA ASP A 122 -8.52 -7.59 -2.83
C ASP A 122 -8.08 -6.16 -2.48
N PRO A 123 -8.83 -5.16 -2.99
CA PRO A 123 -8.56 -3.76 -2.69
C PRO A 123 -8.63 -3.41 -1.21
N THR A 124 -9.23 -4.24 -0.35
CA THR A 124 -9.35 -3.96 1.09
C THR A 124 -8.11 -4.37 1.89
N CYS A 125 -7.12 -5.01 1.27
CA CYS A 125 -5.90 -5.49 1.92
C CYS A 125 -4.97 -4.34 2.36
N SER A 126 -5.16 -3.84 3.57
CA SER A 126 -4.33 -2.79 4.17
C SER A 126 -2.85 -3.19 4.27
N HIS A 127 -2.55 -4.47 4.54
CA HIS A 127 -1.17 -4.97 4.64
C HIS A 127 -0.38 -4.73 3.36
N SER A 128 -0.93 -5.14 2.20
CA SER A 128 -0.26 -4.95 0.92
C SER A 128 -0.07 -3.46 0.60
N LEU A 129 -1.06 -2.63 0.94
CA LEU A 129 -0.94 -1.18 0.76
C LEU A 129 0.18 -0.59 1.63
N THR A 130 0.23 -0.93 2.92
CA THR A 130 1.30 -0.47 3.81
C THR A 130 2.68 -0.87 3.29
N ARG A 131 2.83 -2.06 2.72
CA ARG A 131 4.08 -2.52 2.14
C ARG A 131 4.50 -1.71 0.91
N LEU A 132 3.56 -1.38 0.03
CA LEU A 132 3.84 -0.49 -1.11
C LEU A 132 4.23 0.93 -0.67
N ILE A 133 3.61 1.45 0.39
CA ILE A 133 3.98 2.75 0.98
C ILE A 133 5.44 2.71 1.47
N ILE A 134 5.85 1.64 2.15
CA ILE A 134 7.25 1.47 2.62
C ILE A 134 8.22 1.34 1.44
N LEU A 135 7.86 0.59 0.40
CA LEU A 135 8.70 0.49 -0.80
C LEU A 135 8.87 1.85 -1.49
N HIS A 136 7.80 2.66 -1.53
CA HIS A 136 7.86 4.01 -2.07
C HIS A 136 8.73 4.94 -1.23
N SER A 137 8.61 4.90 0.11
CA SER A 137 9.45 5.72 0.98
C SER A 137 10.94 5.39 0.85
N ASN A 138 11.26 4.15 0.45
CA ASN A 138 12.63 3.70 0.21
C ASN A 138 13.12 4.00 -1.23
N GLY A 139 12.32 4.68 -2.05
CA GLY A 139 12.65 5.00 -3.45
C GLY A 139 12.48 3.83 -4.42
N ALA A 140 11.93 2.71 -3.96
CA ALA A 140 11.85 1.46 -4.70
C ALA A 140 10.48 1.21 -5.36
N TYR A 141 9.55 2.18 -5.25
CA TYR A 141 8.23 2.09 -5.86
C TYR A 141 7.76 3.47 -6.36
N GLY A 142 7.20 3.49 -7.56
CA GLY A 142 6.86 4.73 -8.28
C GLY A 142 5.67 5.48 -7.66
N LEU A 143 5.77 6.82 -7.62
CA LEU A 143 4.72 7.69 -7.05
C LEU A 143 3.36 7.52 -7.74
N ALA A 144 3.33 7.47 -9.07
CA ALA A 144 2.09 7.32 -9.82
C ALA A 144 1.39 5.98 -9.55
N ALA A 145 2.18 4.90 -9.47
CA ALA A 145 1.67 3.56 -9.13
C ALA A 145 1.12 3.53 -7.69
N LEU A 146 1.83 4.15 -6.74
CA LEU A 146 1.34 4.28 -5.37
C LEU A 146 0.02 5.03 -5.27
N ILE A 147 -0.12 6.16 -5.97
CA ILE A 147 -1.37 6.93 -6.00
C ILE A 147 -2.52 6.06 -6.52
N GLU A 148 -2.31 5.25 -7.56
CA GLU A 148 -3.33 4.34 -8.08
C GLU A 148 -3.69 3.25 -7.06
N MET A 149 -2.72 2.67 -6.37
CA MET A 149 -2.97 1.61 -5.37
C MET A 149 -3.67 2.15 -4.11
N ILE A 150 -3.32 3.35 -3.65
CA ILE A 150 -4.07 4.03 -2.58
C ILE A 150 -5.49 4.33 -3.03
N ALA A 151 -5.67 4.83 -4.26
CA ALA A 151 -6.98 5.13 -4.81
C ALA A 151 -7.85 3.88 -4.92
N LEU A 152 -7.30 2.77 -5.40
CA LEU A 152 -7.98 1.48 -5.46
C LEU A 152 -8.44 1.00 -4.08
N HIS A 153 -7.60 1.16 -3.05
CA HIS A 153 -7.99 0.82 -1.67
C HIS A 153 -9.11 1.71 -1.12
N LEU A 154 -9.06 3.01 -1.42
CA LEU A 154 -10.11 3.98 -1.06
C LEU A 154 -11.37 3.82 -1.90
N ASP A 155 -11.28 3.16 -3.05
CA ASP A 155 -12.46 2.78 -3.81
C ASP A 155 -13.26 1.71 -3.04
N ALA A 156 -12.60 0.73 -2.43
CA ALA A 156 -13.27 -0.35 -1.71
C ALA A 156 -13.54 -0.08 -0.22
N SER A 157 -12.87 0.90 0.38
CA SER A 157 -12.96 1.17 1.83
C SER A 157 -13.33 2.64 2.12
N TYR A 158 -13.41 3.02 3.39
CA TYR A 158 -13.46 4.44 3.81
C TYR A 158 -12.06 5.01 4.12
N GLY A 159 -11.04 4.15 4.15
CA GLY A 159 -9.67 4.49 4.52
C GLY A 159 -9.50 4.88 6.00
N ALA A 160 -8.41 4.44 6.61
CA ALA A 160 -7.96 5.02 7.86
C ALA A 160 -7.28 6.38 7.59
N TRP A 161 -7.15 7.20 8.64
CA TRP A 161 -6.63 8.57 8.52
C TRP A 161 -5.20 8.62 7.95
N ASP A 162 -4.39 7.60 8.20
CA ASP A 162 -3.01 7.46 7.73
C ASP A 162 -2.92 7.19 6.23
N ILE A 163 -3.88 6.47 5.66
CA ILE A 163 -4.00 6.28 4.21
C ILE A 163 -4.33 7.60 3.51
N TRP A 164 -5.28 8.36 4.05
CA TRP A 164 -5.60 9.70 3.54
C TRP A 164 -4.41 10.66 3.67
N ARG A 165 -3.65 10.56 4.77
CA ARG A 165 -2.41 11.34 4.94
C ARG A 165 -1.40 11.02 3.84
N GLU A 166 -1.15 9.73 3.57
CA GLU A 166 -0.19 9.33 2.53
C GLU A 166 -0.62 9.81 1.15
N LEU A 167 -1.92 9.74 0.83
CA LEU A 167 -2.44 10.27 -0.43
C LEU A 167 -2.22 11.78 -0.55
N ALA A 168 -2.49 12.55 0.52
CA ALA A 168 -2.24 13.99 0.53
C ALA A 168 -0.76 14.31 0.32
N SER A 169 0.14 13.56 0.98
CA SER A 169 1.59 13.69 0.78
C SER A 169 2.01 13.35 -0.65
N CYS A 170 1.40 12.34 -1.27
CA CYS A 170 1.65 12.02 -2.68
C CYS A 170 1.28 13.19 -3.60
N PHE A 171 0.17 13.88 -3.36
CA PHE A 171 -0.20 15.05 -4.16
C PHE A 171 0.77 16.22 -4.02
N VAL A 172 1.33 16.44 -2.84
CA VAL A 172 2.39 17.46 -2.67
C VAL A 172 3.66 17.05 -3.42
N LYS A 173 4.03 15.76 -3.43
CA LYS A 173 5.17 15.26 -4.21
C LYS A 173 4.97 15.37 -5.73
N LEU A 174 3.73 15.53 -6.22
CA LEU A 174 3.46 15.82 -7.63
C LEU A 174 3.81 17.25 -8.02
N LEU A 175 3.87 18.17 -7.06
CA LEU A 175 4.26 19.55 -7.36
C LEU A 175 5.74 19.62 -7.67
N PRO A 176 6.14 20.50 -8.62
CA PRO A 176 7.55 20.75 -8.88
C PRO A 176 8.20 21.32 -7.61
N ARG A 177 9.28 20.69 -7.13
CA ARG A 177 10.08 21.28 -6.05
C ARG A 177 10.88 22.45 -6.62
N CYS A 178 10.70 23.64 -6.06
CA CYS A 178 11.50 24.83 -6.38
C CYS A 178 12.86 24.79 -5.65
N GLU A 179 13.50 23.62 -5.56
CA GLU A 179 14.79 23.44 -4.89
C GLU A 179 15.84 23.15 -5.96
N ASP A 180 16.24 24.22 -6.66
CA ASP A 180 17.62 24.49 -7.15
C ASP A 180 17.58 25.64 -8.17
N GLN A 181 17.37 26.87 -7.69
CA GLN A 181 17.78 28.07 -8.42
C GLN A 181 18.65 28.93 -7.50
N MET A 182 19.93 28.55 -7.38
CA MET A 182 20.96 29.58 -7.29
C MET A 182 20.79 30.47 -8.53
N PRO A 183 20.62 31.80 -8.39
CA PRO A 183 20.43 32.69 -9.53
C PRO A 183 21.78 32.84 -10.24
N VAL A 184 22.12 31.89 -11.10
CA VAL A 184 23.13 32.12 -12.13
C VAL A 184 22.47 33.04 -13.14
N CYS A 185 22.97 34.27 -13.21
CA CYS A 185 22.53 35.28 -14.15
C CYS A 185 22.70 34.76 -15.59
N GLY A 186 21.60 34.30 -16.20
CA GLY A 186 21.58 33.80 -17.58
C GLY A 186 20.18 33.33 -17.96
N ASN A 187 19.41 34.22 -18.60
CA ASN A 187 18.16 34.01 -19.33
C ASN A 187 17.31 32.78 -18.95
N ALA A 188 16.36 33.00 -18.05
CA ALA A 188 15.33 32.05 -17.66
C ALA A 188 14.39 31.67 -18.81
N SER A 189 14.31 30.38 -19.12
CA SER A 189 13.08 29.77 -19.65
C SER A 189 12.36 29.09 -18.50
N SER A 190 11.25 29.68 -18.07
CA SER A 190 10.32 29.21 -17.04
C SER A 190 9.51 27.95 -17.44
N GLY A 191 10.13 27.02 -18.16
CA GLY A 191 9.48 25.85 -18.78
C GLY A 191 9.53 24.56 -17.95
N ASP A 192 10.61 24.31 -17.20
CA ASP A 192 10.90 22.97 -16.64
C ASP A 192 9.92 22.51 -15.54
N SER A 193 9.36 23.45 -14.76
CA SER A 193 8.53 23.08 -13.60
C SER A 193 7.17 22.51 -14.01
N LEU A 194 6.46 23.17 -14.92
CA LEU A 194 5.17 22.70 -15.44
C LEU A 194 5.30 21.37 -16.19
N GLU A 195 6.47 21.13 -16.80
CA GLU A 195 6.78 19.92 -17.56
C GLU A 195 6.81 18.68 -16.65
N SER A 196 7.40 18.77 -15.46
CA SER A 196 7.44 17.64 -14.48
C SER A 196 6.06 17.20 -13.96
N LEU A 197 5.17 18.15 -13.62
CA LEU A 197 3.78 17.84 -13.27
C LEU A 197 3.04 17.26 -14.49
N GLY A 198 3.29 17.83 -15.67
CA GLY A 198 2.77 17.32 -16.94
C GLY A 198 3.20 15.90 -17.25
N GLU A 199 4.44 15.52 -16.93
CA GLU A 199 4.99 14.17 -17.11
C GLU A 199 4.37 13.14 -16.15
N ILE A 200 4.18 13.49 -14.87
CA ILE A 200 3.53 12.57 -13.93
C ILE A 200 2.03 12.47 -14.21
N LEU A 201 1.36 13.58 -14.54
CA LEU A 201 -0.02 13.53 -15.04
C LEU A 201 -0.12 12.75 -16.36
N ARG A 202 0.96 12.73 -17.17
CA ARG A 202 1.09 11.86 -18.36
C ARG A 202 1.09 10.37 -18.00
N ALA A 203 1.63 9.98 -16.86
CA ALA A 203 1.56 8.58 -16.40
C ALA A 203 0.10 8.12 -16.20
N PHE A 204 -0.81 9.04 -15.90
CA PHE A 204 -2.26 8.78 -15.80
C PHE A 204 -3.01 8.95 -17.15
N ARG A 205 -2.31 9.15 -18.27
CA ARG A 205 -2.89 9.51 -19.58
C ARG A 205 -3.36 8.32 -20.43
N ASN A 206 -3.05 7.08 -20.02
CA ASN A 206 -3.62 5.90 -20.67
C ASN A 206 -5.15 6.02 -20.68
N GLU A 207 -5.81 5.81 -21.82
CA GLU A 207 -7.24 6.12 -21.99
C GLU A 207 -8.14 5.41 -20.96
N GLY A 208 -7.80 4.17 -20.58
CA GLY A 208 -8.47 3.45 -19.51
C GLY A 208 -8.31 4.11 -18.13
N SER A 209 -7.09 4.54 -17.78
CA SER A 209 -6.80 5.24 -16.51
C SER A 209 -7.54 6.59 -16.45
N ARG A 210 -7.59 7.34 -17.55
CA ARG A 210 -8.32 8.62 -17.63
C ARG A 210 -9.80 8.48 -17.31
N LYS A 211 -10.47 7.53 -17.96
CA LYS A 211 -11.91 7.27 -17.73
C LYS A 211 -12.16 6.81 -16.29
N SER A 212 -11.28 5.94 -15.77
CA SER A 212 -11.33 5.46 -14.39
C SER A 212 -11.25 6.63 -13.38
N TRP A 213 -10.23 7.48 -13.50
CA TRP A 213 -10.06 8.62 -12.58
C TRP A 213 -11.20 9.63 -12.65
N LYS A 214 -11.73 9.92 -13.84
CA LYS A 214 -12.89 10.83 -13.95
C LYS A 214 -14.11 10.27 -13.22
N LEU A 215 -14.40 8.98 -13.40
CA LEU A 215 -15.49 8.31 -12.69
C LEU A 215 -15.23 8.26 -11.17
N ARG A 216 -13.99 7.95 -10.78
CA ARG A 216 -13.54 7.95 -9.39
C ARG A 216 -13.77 9.30 -8.71
N LEU A 217 -13.36 10.40 -9.33
CA LEU A 217 -13.52 11.74 -8.78
C LEU A 217 -14.99 12.13 -8.61
N ILE A 218 -15.84 11.80 -9.59
CA ILE A 218 -17.29 12.01 -9.47
C ILE A 218 -17.85 11.16 -8.32
N TRP A 219 -17.51 9.88 -8.27
CA TRP A 219 -18.03 8.97 -7.26
C TRP A 219 -17.56 9.33 -5.84
N TRP A 220 -16.28 9.65 -5.66
CA TRP A 220 -15.70 10.09 -4.38
C TRP A 220 -16.34 11.38 -3.86
N SER A 221 -16.75 12.30 -4.73
CA SER A 221 -17.45 13.52 -4.31
C SER A 221 -18.74 13.20 -3.55
N THR A 222 -19.39 12.08 -3.89
CA THR A 222 -20.61 11.60 -3.23
C THR A 222 -20.32 10.67 -2.05
N ARG A 223 -19.41 9.71 -2.24
CA ARG A 223 -19.12 8.66 -1.24
C ARG A 223 -18.32 9.19 -0.06
N HIS A 224 -17.28 9.97 -0.33
CA HIS A 224 -16.29 10.37 0.66
C HIS A 224 -16.46 11.82 1.10
N PHE A 225 -17.00 12.69 0.25
CA PHE A 225 -17.01 14.13 0.47
C PHE A 225 -18.39 14.78 0.44
N SER A 226 -19.48 14.01 0.46
CA SER A 226 -20.83 14.57 0.49
C SER A 226 -21.10 15.33 1.79
N ALA A 227 -22.09 16.22 1.75
CA ALA A 227 -22.52 17.00 2.91
C ALA A 227 -22.91 16.11 4.11
N ASN A 228 -23.53 14.96 3.86
CA ASN A 228 -23.92 13.99 4.89
C ASN A 228 -22.69 13.35 5.56
N VAL A 229 -21.73 12.90 4.75
CA VAL A 229 -20.48 12.28 5.25
C VAL A 229 -19.71 13.28 6.10
N ARG A 230 -19.50 14.49 5.57
CA ARG A 230 -18.85 15.58 6.31
C ARG A 230 -19.53 15.87 7.65
N THR A 231 -20.86 15.96 7.67
CA THR A 231 -21.62 16.24 8.90
C THR A 231 -21.43 15.11 9.93
N SER A 232 -21.45 13.85 9.46
CA SER A 232 -21.22 12.68 10.31
C SER A 232 -19.80 12.65 10.87
N GLU A 233 -18.79 12.96 10.06
CA GLU A 233 -17.38 12.95 10.47
C GLU A 233 -17.03 14.12 11.40
N ILE A 234 -17.60 15.31 11.17
CA ILE A 234 -17.50 16.43 12.12
C ILE A 234 -18.10 16.04 13.47
N LYS A 235 -19.24 15.33 13.45
CA LYS A 235 -19.90 14.84 14.66
C LYS A 235 -19.09 13.75 15.37
N SER A 236 -18.41 12.85 14.65
CA SER A 236 -17.54 11.84 15.26
C SER A 236 -16.31 12.47 15.92
N GLY A 237 -15.85 13.61 15.39
CA GLY A 237 -14.78 14.39 15.99
C GLY A 237 -13.38 13.83 15.76
N ASP A 238 -13.21 12.89 14.82
CA ASP A 238 -11.89 12.40 14.42
C ASP A 238 -11.15 13.48 13.63
N LEU A 239 -10.35 14.27 14.36
CA LEU A 239 -9.61 15.40 13.79
C LEU A 239 -8.51 14.96 12.82
N LEU A 240 -7.92 13.77 12.97
CA LEU A 240 -6.90 13.28 12.03
C LEU A 240 -7.54 12.97 10.69
N LEU A 241 -8.62 12.18 10.71
CA LEU A 241 -9.35 11.81 9.51
C LEU A 241 -9.86 13.06 8.76
N LEU A 242 -10.49 13.99 9.48
CA LEU A 242 -11.01 15.23 8.91
C LEU A 242 -9.91 16.05 8.22
N THR A 243 -8.78 16.27 8.90
CA THR A 243 -7.65 17.06 8.37
C THR A 243 -7.09 16.43 7.09
N PHE A 244 -6.79 15.13 7.09
CA PHE A 244 -6.14 14.50 5.94
C PHE A 244 -7.10 14.29 4.77
N LYS A 245 -8.38 14.00 5.02
CA LYS A 245 -9.41 13.99 3.96
C LYS A 245 -9.62 15.38 3.36
N ALA A 246 -9.62 16.43 4.18
CA ALA A 246 -9.75 17.81 3.69
C ALA A 246 -8.55 18.24 2.83
N ALA A 247 -7.34 17.81 3.20
CA ALA A 247 -6.13 18.02 2.40
C ALA A 247 -6.21 17.28 1.06
N CYS A 248 -6.66 16.01 1.05
CA CYS A 248 -6.90 15.30 -0.21
C CYS A 248 -7.95 16.01 -1.08
N ALA A 249 -9.08 16.41 -0.47
CA ALA A 249 -10.16 17.07 -1.20
C ALA A 249 -9.71 18.41 -1.81
N SER A 250 -8.82 19.16 -1.14
CA SER A 250 -8.27 20.40 -1.72
C SER A 250 -7.42 20.12 -2.94
N HIS A 251 -6.58 19.08 -2.93
CA HIS A 251 -5.81 18.68 -4.12
C HIS A 251 -6.70 18.13 -5.24
N LEU A 252 -7.73 17.35 -4.90
CA LEU A 252 -8.59 16.68 -5.89
C LEU A 252 -9.54 17.64 -6.61
N TYR A 253 -10.22 18.52 -5.86
CA TYR A 253 -11.32 19.36 -6.36
C TYR A 253 -11.01 20.86 -6.29
N GLY A 254 -9.84 21.23 -5.80
CA GLY A 254 -9.41 22.62 -5.68
C GLY A 254 -9.53 23.19 -4.26
N PRO A 255 -8.85 24.32 -3.99
CA PRO A 255 -8.69 24.90 -2.66
C PRO A 255 -10.02 25.38 -2.03
N ALA A 256 -10.98 25.78 -2.86
CA ALA A 256 -12.28 26.29 -2.42
C ALA A 256 -13.34 25.19 -2.27
N PHE A 257 -12.96 23.91 -2.32
CA PHE A 257 -13.93 22.83 -2.21
C PHE A 257 -14.60 22.81 -0.83
N GLU A 258 -15.93 22.70 -0.85
CA GLU A 258 -16.82 22.91 0.30
C GLU A 258 -16.51 21.98 1.48
N TYR A 259 -16.05 20.75 1.22
CA TYR A 259 -15.58 19.85 2.27
C TYR A 259 -14.37 20.43 3.02
N SER A 260 -13.34 20.87 2.29
CA SER A 260 -12.10 21.41 2.85
C SER A 260 -12.34 22.70 3.64
N ALA A 261 -13.14 23.63 3.09
CA ALA A 261 -13.47 24.89 3.75
C ALA A 261 -14.23 24.68 5.07
N SER A 262 -15.21 23.77 5.08
CA SER A 262 -15.97 23.45 6.30
C SER A 262 -15.12 22.79 7.38
N VAL A 263 -14.20 21.88 7.00
CA VAL A 263 -13.28 21.26 7.95
C VAL A 263 -12.31 22.29 8.52
N TYR A 264 -11.77 23.18 7.68
CA TYR A 264 -10.89 24.27 8.13
C TYR A 264 -11.57 25.12 9.22
N ASN A 265 -12.78 25.61 8.95
CA ASN A 265 -13.58 26.38 9.92
C ASN A 265 -13.86 25.60 11.22
N TYR A 266 -14.05 24.27 11.11
CA TYR A 266 -14.24 23.42 12.29
C TYR A 266 -12.95 23.30 13.12
N LEU A 267 -11.79 23.14 12.48
CA LEU A 267 -10.49 23.10 13.15
C LEU A 267 -10.15 24.42 13.84
N GLU A 268 -10.49 25.56 13.23
CA GLU A 268 -10.38 26.89 13.87
C GLU A 268 -11.19 26.98 15.15
N LYS A 269 -12.46 26.53 15.12
CA LYS A 269 -13.31 26.47 16.33
C LYS A 269 -12.74 25.56 17.41
N LYS A 270 -12.04 24.48 17.02
CA LYS A 270 -11.35 23.56 17.93
C LYS A 270 -9.97 24.03 18.37
N LYS A 271 -9.44 25.13 17.80
CA LYS A 271 -8.12 25.70 18.10
C LYS A 271 -6.96 24.71 17.89
N SER A 272 -7.05 23.79 16.92
CA SER A 272 -5.98 22.84 16.60
C SER A 272 -4.99 23.45 15.60
N LEU A 273 -4.09 24.30 16.09
CA LEU A 273 -3.17 25.10 15.26
C LEU A 273 -2.30 24.25 14.32
N ASP A 274 -1.78 23.14 14.81
CA ASP A 274 -0.98 22.17 14.04
C ASP A 274 -1.71 21.67 12.79
N ARG A 275 -2.98 21.30 12.95
CA ARG A 275 -3.83 20.78 11.87
C ARG A 275 -4.28 21.87 10.92
N ILE A 276 -4.51 23.07 11.43
CA ILE A 276 -4.85 24.24 10.63
C ILE A 276 -3.67 24.55 9.70
N SER A 277 -2.45 24.67 10.24
CA SER A 277 -1.25 24.91 9.45
C SER A 277 -1.00 23.81 8.42
N PHE A 278 -1.18 22.55 8.81
CA PHE A 278 -1.08 21.43 7.86
C PHE A 278 -2.09 21.55 6.71
N LEU A 279 -3.37 21.73 7.02
CA LEU A 279 -4.43 21.82 6.01
C LEU A 279 -4.24 23.05 5.12
N GLN A 280 -3.85 24.18 5.70
CA GLN A 280 -3.58 25.41 4.97
C GLN A 280 -2.47 25.21 3.93
N GLY A 281 -1.38 24.55 4.31
CA GLY A 281 -0.30 24.22 3.37
C GLY A 281 -0.80 23.39 2.18
N HIS A 282 -1.70 22.44 2.39
CA HIS A 282 -2.30 21.65 1.30
C HIS A 282 -3.34 22.43 0.46
N ILE A 283 -4.03 23.40 1.05
CA ILE A 283 -4.95 24.28 0.30
C ILE A 283 -4.15 25.22 -0.61
N GLU A 284 -3.11 25.88 -0.08
CA GLU A 284 -2.25 26.80 -0.82
C GLU A 284 -1.50 26.11 -1.95
N ASN A 285 -1.11 24.86 -1.74
CA ASN A 285 -0.41 24.03 -2.71
C ASN A 285 -1.36 23.07 -3.46
N SER A 286 -2.64 23.42 -3.61
CA SER A 286 -3.58 22.55 -4.33
C SER A 286 -3.17 22.38 -5.80
N ILE A 287 -3.13 21.12 -6.25
CA ILE A 287 -2.85 20.78 -7.65
C ILE A 287 -4.10 20.82 -8.53
N ASN A 288 -5.28 21.03 -7.94
CA ASN A 288 -6.58 20.98 -8.62
C ASN A 288 -6.68 19.85 -9.67
N PHE A 289 -6.50 18.61 -9.20
CA PHE A 289 -6.31 17.43 -10.02
C PHE A 289 -7.45 17.25 -11.02
N PHE A 290 -8.71 17.40 -10.60
CA PHE A 290 -9.87 17.27 -11.47
C PHE A 290 -9.87 18.26 -12.65
N ASP A 291 -9.54 19.52 -12.40
CA ASP A 291 -9.49 20.54 -13.46
C ASP A 291 -8.26 20.37 -14.36
N ASN A 292 -7.10 20.05 -13.80
CA ASN A 292 -5.89 19.80 -14.59
C ASN A 292 -6.03 18.58 -15.49
N MET A 293 -6.70 17.56 -14.97
CA MET A 293 -7.21 16.46 -15.76
C MET A 293 -8.09 17.03 -16.90
N ASN A 294 -9.17 17.75 -16.63
CA ASN A 294 -10.02 18.34 -17.69
C ASN A 294 -9.30 19.25 -18.71
N LYS A 295 -8.27 19.99 -18.32
CA LYS A 295 -7.53 20.94 -19.18
C LYS A 295 -6.51 20.28 -20.11
N LEU A 296 -5.82 19.23 -19.65
CA LEU A 296 -4.93 18.43 -20.50
C LEU A 296 -5.70 17.63 -21.58
N TRP A 297 -7.03 17.78 -21.63
CA TRP A 297 -8.00 16.98 -22.37
C TRP A 297 -8.83 17.78 -23.40
N MET A 298 -8.51 19.06 -23.63
CA MET A 298 -8.89 19.83 -24.84
C MET A 298 -7.66 20.02 -25.74
#